data_AF-A0AAU1D4S0-F1
#
_entry.id   AF-A0AAU1D4S0-F1
#
_cell.length_a   1.000
_cell.length_b   1.000
_cell.length_c   1.000
_cell.angle_alpha   90.00
_cell.angle_beta   90.00
_cell.angle_gamma   90.00
#
_symmetry.space_group_name_H-M   'P 1'
#
loop_
_entity.id
_entity.type
_entity.pdbx_description
1 polymer ?
#
loop_
_entity_poly.entity_id
_entity_poly.type
_entity_poly.pdbx_seq_one_letter_code
_entity_poly.pdbx_strand_id
1 'polypeptide(L)'
;MSLLAGSFLVTVATAPAARAYGTIPGREHSNITRAALGCPQSGTDRDYCFDTNSLTVLAGGGGIIENPNFFGAVGWPDNPLKPGGADGDEAHCDNADYLDPSYNTGRGYPQTRERASTALLACVKHAREAFSAAVDDADDLLDINNRLKTGPEFDRAKRQVLYDWGRLLHAVQDFYSHSNWADIAAPNVPLGPDNPPGLNMTTPSLLFNALAPEPTAASIPRDLTTGCYMVPGGCRGHVRHGAPFNGDDTGLNKDGGRIDPKTGQTSNPTKYRGRIGQNFQQSVRAAITDTRLQWVDLRQGLENHYTGPGQAWLMACGLLRDNPQADCRPGTAKAPAAKTAAPKAPAATGGGTARAARAAACGVSWQQPGGANTTVFMQYVNCGSTAQALAPFAVGAGSESQYTLARVCRTVQPGAGTSWVIDPSYFPPENTNVQTVTYCWPPAPGAATRSQTIAPKAAAERAGTPSAHTGGARLGSGPMQQGTGGSRHSAAVPCGTTWAQPGGPGTTVTVDYGNCMSVPTLIAPLAIGDGPDARYSYTGIAQYVPPGGQAAQFRIDAPLFPPEPTNLQWTTRVM
;
A
#
# COMPACT_ATOMS: atom_id res chain seq x y z
N MET A 1 42.16 59.50 32.14
CA MET A 1 40.83 58.87 32.00
C MET A 1 40.94 57.83 30.89
N SER A 2 41.15 56.57 31.25
CA SER A 2 41.30 55.46 30.30
C SER A 2 40.01 54.65 30.27
N LEU A 3 39.38 54.55 29.09
CA LEU A 3 38.19 53.75 28.84
C LEU A 3 38.62 52.34 28.39
N LEU A 4 38.30 51.34 29.20
CA LEU A 4 38.40 49.92 28.85
C LEU A 4 37.09 49.49 28.17
N ALA A 5 37.16 49.18 26.89
CA ALA A 5 36.07 48.53 26.15
C ALA A 5 36.17 47.00 26.36
N GLY A 6 35.23 46.45 27.14
CA GLY A 6 35.10 45.01 27.33
C GLY A 6 34.22 44.40 26.23
N SER A 7 34.81 43.60 25.35
CA SER A 7 34.08 42.75 24.41
C SER A 7 33.51 41.54 25.14
N PHE A 8 32.18 41.47 25.26
CA PHE A 8 31.49 40.24 25.65
C PHE A 8 31.38 39.32 24.43
N LEU A 9 32.12 38.20 24.44
CA LEU A 9 31.82 37.05 23.59
C LEU A 9 30.53 36.41 24.10
N VAL A 10 29.45 36.52 23.32
CA VAL A 10 28.24 35.71 23.53
C VAL A 10 28.46 34.38 22.82
N THR A 11 28.80 33.35 23.59
CA THR A 11 28.80 31.96 23.13
C THR A 11 27.35 31.51 23.01
N VAL A 12 26.82 31.46 21.78
CA VAL A 12 25.54 30.82 21.50
C VAL A 12 25.75 29.31 21.65
N ALA A 13 25.36 28.76 22.79
CA ALA A 13 25.31 27.32 22.98
C ALA A 13 24.20 26.75 22.09
N THR A 14 24.58 26.05 21.03
CA THR A 14 23.65 25.25 20.23
C THR A 14 23.20 24.06 21.10
N ALA A 15 21.93 24.01 21.45
CA ALA A 15 21.37 22.83 22.09
C ALA A 15 21.53 21.63 21.12
N PRO A 16 21.93 20.44 21.60
CA PRO A 16 21.96 19.25 20.77
C PRO A 16 20.52 18.95 20.31
N ALA A 17 20.33 18.85 19.00
CA ALA A 17 19.07 18.41 18.41
C ALA A 17 18.65 17.08 19.04
N ALA A 18 17.47 17.04 19.67
CA ALA A 18 16.80 15.79 19.93
C ALA A 18 16.53 15.16 18.56
N ARG A 19 17.17 14.03 18.30
CA ARG A 19 17.04 13.33 17.02
C ARG A 19 15.72 12.59 17.03
N ALA A 20 15.06 12.61 15.89
CA ALA A 20 13.98 11.70 15.52
C ALA A 20 14.43 10.23 15.54
N TYR A 21 13.63 9.28 15.05
CA TYR A 21 14.13 7.94 14.75
C TYR A 21 15.47 8.10 14.02
N GLY A 22 16.57 7.84 14.69
CA GLY A 22 17.80 8.50 14.32
C GLY A 22 18.29 7.90 13.03
N THR A 23 18.62 8.71 12.02
CA THR A 23 19.32 8.13 10.87
C THR A 23 20.73 7.70 11.28
N ILE A 24 21.53 8.59 11.91
CA ILE A 24 22.90 8.31 12.40
C ILE A 24 23.25 9.16 13.64
N PRO A 25 23.83 8.56 14.71
CA PRO A 25 23.64 7.21 15.22
C PRO A 25 22.22 6.99 15.77
N GLY A 26 21.51 6.01 15.21
CA GLY A 26 20.17 5.56 15.65
C GLY A 26 19.70 4.41 14.77
N ARG A 27 19.91 4.55 13.44
CA ARG A 27 19.54 3.60 12.38
C ARG A 27 18.08 3.14 12.44
N GLU A 28 17.19 3.83 13.16
CA GLU A 28 15.81 3.37 13.35
C GLU A 28 15.03 3.42 12.05
N HIS A 29 15.09 4.53 11.31
CA HIS A 29 14.51 4.60 9.96
C HIS A 29 15.00 3.48 9.05
N SER A 30 16.31 3.25 9.05
CA SER A 30 16.94 2.20 8.26
C SER A 30 16.42 0.81 8.64
N ASN A 31 16.39 0.51 9.94
CA ASN A 31 16.00 -0.80 10.45
C ASN A 31 14.50 -1.06 10.28
N ILE A 32 13.64 -0.05 10.47
CA ILE A 32 12.20 -0.11 10.18
C ILE A 32 12.00 -0.43 8.70
N THR A 33 12.65 0.34 7.82
CA THR A 33 12.52 0.17 6.36
C THR A 33 13.01 -1.21 5.93
N ARG A 34 14.12 -1.70 6.49
CA ARG A 34 14.65 -3.04 6.20
C ARG A 34 13.73 -4.16 6.71
N ALA A 35 13.17 -4.02 7.91
CA ALA A 35 12.24 -5.00 8.47
C ALA A 35 10.90 -4.99 7.70
N ALA A 36 10.51 -3.84 7.16
CA ALA A 36 9.31 -3.70 6.37
C ALA A 36 9.46 -4.31 4.97
N LEU A 37 10.56 -4.02 4.28
CA LEU A 37 10.67 -4.18 2.82
C LEU A 37 11.78 -5.13 2.37
N GLY A 38 12.63 -5.63 3.26
CA GLY A 38 13.73 -6.52 2.91
C GLY A 38 13.28 -7.94 2.58
N CYS A 39 13.92 -8.56 1.58
CA CYS A 39 13.61 -9.94 1.22
C CYS A 39 13.99 -10.93 2.33
N PRO A 40 13.09 -11.88 2.70
CA PRO A 40 13.46 -12.97 3.58
C PRO A 40 14.51 -13.87 2.92
N GLN A 41 15.43 -14.42 3.73
CA GLN A 41 16.55 -15.24 3.22
C GLN A 41 16.10 -16.58 2.61
N SER A 42 14.84 -16.98 2.81
CA SER A 42 14.24 -18.20 2.26
C SER A 42 12.76 -17.97 1.94
N GLY A 43 12.36 -17.92 0.66
CA GLY A 43 10.95 -17.81 0.30
C GLY A 43 10.71 -17.16 -1.06
N THR A 44 9.59 -17.53 -1.66
CA THR A 44 9.33 -17.55 -3.11
C THR A 44 8.68 -16.32 -3.72
N ASP A 45 8.42 -15.25 -2.95
CA ASP A 45 7.77 -14.04 -3.47
C ASP A 45 8.70 -12.84 -3.42
N ARG A 46 9.64 -12.80 -4.38
CA ARG A 46 10.54 -11.66 -4.55
C ARG A 46 9.77 -10.40 -4.97
N ASP A 47 8.53 -10.49 -5.44
CA ASP A 47 7.75 -9.39 -6.04
C ASP A 47 7.27 -8.31 -5.05
N TYR A 48 7.56 -8.48 -3.77
CA TYR A 48 7.10 -7.58 -2.70
C TYR A 48 8.22 -7.13 -1.77
N CYS A 49 9.46 -7.52 -2.06
CA CYS A 49 10.60 -7.19 -1.25
C CYS A 49 11.75 -6.68 -2.11
N PHE A 50 12.51 -5.76 -1.54
CA PHE A 50 13.65 -5.13 -2.17
C PHE A 50 14.87 -6.05 -2.05
N ASP A 51 15.57 -6.18 -3.16
CA ASP A 51 16.93 -6.72 -3.16
C ASP A 51 17.87 -5.80 -2.36
N THR A 52 19.02 -6.32 -1.96
CA THR A 52 19.85 -5.72 -0.91
C THR A 52 20.36 -4.33 -1.29
N ASN A 53 20.77 -4.11 -2.53
CA ASN A 53 21.33 -2.82 -2.96
C ASN A 53 20.23 -1.77 -3.13
N SER A 54 19.11 -2.18 -3.75
CA SER A 54 17.90 -1.37 -3.93
C SER A 54 17.34 -0.93 -2.57
N LEU A 55 17.27 -1.86 -1.61
CA LEU A 55 16.89 -1.56 -0.24
C LEU A 55 17.87 -0.62 0.43
N THR A 56 19.17 -0.72 0.15
CA THR A 56 20.16 0.17 0.78
C THR A 56 20.07 1.59 0.25
N VAL A 57 19.76 1.79 -1.04
CA VAL A 57 19.45 3.13 -1.58
C VAL A 57 18.30 3.77 -0.80
N LEU A 58 17.25 3.00 -0.52
CA LEU A 58 16.08 3.48 0.23
C LEU A 58 16.40 3.68 1.72
N ALA A 59 16.88 2.64 2.39
CA ALA A 59 16.98 2.56 3.86
C ALA A 59 18.27 3.16 4.44
N GLY A 60 19.31 3.36 3.64
CA GLY A 60 20.63 3.79 4.14
C GLY A 60 21.39 2.70 4.91
N GLY A 61 22.58 3.04 5.39
CA GLY A 61 23.42 2.19 6.26
C GLY A 61 23.95 0.88 5.63
N GLY A 62 25.19 0.91 5.09
CA GLY A 62 26.09 -0.23 4.78
C GLY A 62 25.53 -1.40 3.95
N GLY A 63 25.78 -1.56 2.65
CA GLY A 63 26.62 -0.84 1.67
C GLY A 63 26.02 -0.94 0.24
N ILE A 64 26.75 -0.67 -0.84
CA ILE A 64 27.95 -1.41 -1.25
C ILE A 64 29.21 -0.55 -1.05
N ILE A 65 30.10 -0.99 -0.15
CA ILE A 65 31.41 -0.40 0.20
C ILE A 65 31.37 0.91 1.05
N GLU A 66 31.04 0.72 2.33
CA GLU A 66 31.67 1.42 3.47
C GLU A 66 31.46 2.92 3.73
N ASN A 67 30.30 3.49 3.36
CA ASN A 67 29.86 4.71 4.03
C ASN A 67 28.82 4.40 5.12
N PRO A 68 29.22 4.21 6.39
CA PRO A 68 28.28 4.04 7.49
C PRO A 68 27.41 5.29 7.70
N ASN A 69 27.77 6.42 7.08
CA ASN A 69 27.05 7.68 7.11
C ASN A 69 26.13 7.89 5.90
N PHE A 70 25.86 6.85 5.09
CA PHE A 70 24.86 6.97 4.03
C PHE A 70 23.45 6.94 4.65
N PHE A 71 22.77 8.08 4.61
CA PHE A 71 21.44 8.28 5.17
C PHE A 71 20.35 7.47 4.43
N GLY A 72 20.61 7.06 3.18
CA GLY A 72 19.56 6.54 2.30
C GLY A 72 18.53 7.62 1.95
N ALA A 73 17.50 7.23 1.22
CA ALA A 73 16.36 8.09 0.93
C ALA A 73 15.51 8.38 2.17
N VAL A 74 15.22 7.36 2.99
CA VAL A 74 14.39 7.50 4.20
C VAL A 74 15.04 8.38 5.27
N GLY A 75 16.36 8.39 5.35
CA GLY A 75 17.08 9.27 6.26
C GLY A 75 17.47 10.60 5.64
N TRP A 76 17.22 10.83 4.36
CA TRP A 76 17.64 12.07 3.69
C TRP A 76 17.02 13.34 4.30
N PRO A 77 15.78 13.34 4.80
CA PRO A 77 15.22 14.48 5.53
C PRO A 77 16.07 14.94 6.71
N ASP A 78 16.65 14.01 7.48
CA ASP A 78 17.52 14.27 8.63
C ASP A 78 18.91 14.84 8.26
N ASN A 79 19.33 14.77 7.00
CA ASN A 79 20.72 15.01 6.65
C ASN A 79 21.08 16.50 6.81
N PRO A 80 21.89 16.89 7.81
CA PRO A 80 22.22 18.31 8.02
C PRO A 80 23.23 18.83 6.97
N LEU A 81 23.83 17.93 6.20
CA LEU A 81 24.84 18.26 5.19
C LEU A 81 24.23 18.49 3.79
N LYS A 82 22.94 18.22 3.58
CA LYS A 82 22.32 18.51 2.29
C LYS A 82 22.17 20.03 2.11
N PRO A 83 22.19 20.54 0.86
CA PRO A 83 21.89 21.94 0.60
C PRO A 83 20.53 22.33 1.20
N GLY A 84 20.51 23.36 2.04
CA GLY A 84 19.31 23.77 2.80
C GLY A 84 19.26 23.24 4.24
N GLY A 85 20.17 22.35 4.65
CA GLY A 85 20.11 21.69 5.97
C GLY A 85 19.07 20.58 6.02
N ALA A 86 18.78 20.05 7.20
CA ALA A 86 17.68 19.08 7.39
C ALA A 86 16.34 19.69 6.92
N ASP A 87 15.38 18.84 6.55
CA ASP A 87 14.04 19.32 6.18
C ASP A 87 13.32 19.92 7.39
N GLY A 88 12.25 20.69 7.13
CA GLY A 88 11.49 21.39 8.18
C GLY A 88 10.64 20.47 9.05
N ASP A 89 9.94 21.06 10.03
CA ASP A 89 9.08 20.35 10.98
C ASP A 89 8.00 19.50 10.29
N GLU A 90 7.57 19.90 9.09
CA GLU A 90 6.62 19.16 8.26
C GLU A 90 7.15 17.79 7.81
N ALA A 91 8.45 17.60 7.68
CA ALA A 91 9.03 16.30 7.36
C ALA A 91 9.05 15.36 8.57
N HIS A 92 9.11 15.92 9.78
CA HIS A 92 9.21 15.18 11.05
C HIS A 92 7.87 15.07 11.79
N CYS A 93 6.79 15.64 11.23
CA CYS A 93 5.47 15.68 11.86
C CYS A 93 5.46 16.36 13.24
N ASP A 94 6.38 17.30 13.47
CA ASP A 94 6.49 18.03 14.71
C ASP A 94 5.52 19.23 14.76
N ASN A 95 5.41 19.87 15.92
CA ASN A 95 4.67 21.11 16.15
C ASN A 95 3.15 21.05 15.93
N ALA A 96 2.58 19.85 15.85
CA ALA A 96 1.14 19.61 15.94
C ALA A 96 0.71 19.25 17.37
N ASP A 97 1.32 19.90 18.36
CA ASP A 97 1.03 19.64 19.75
C ASP A 97 -0.30 20.30 20.19
N TYR A 98 -1.13 19.54 20.90
CA TYR A 98 -2.37 20.03 21.47
C TYR A 98 -2.76 19.19 22.67
N LEU A 99 -3.20 19.84 23.75
CA LEU A 99 -3.90 19.16 24.83
C LEU A 99 -5.26 19.81 25.04
N ASP A 100 -6.28 18.95 25.09
CA ASP A 100 -7.59 19.37 25.54
C ASP A 100 -7.50 19.93 26.97
N PRO A 101 -8.24 21.01 27.31
CA PRO A 101 -8.19 21.61 28.64
C PRO A 101 -8.47 20.61 29.78
N SER A 102 -9.23 19.53 29.53
CA SER A 102 -9.44 18.45 30.51
C SER A 102 -8.15 17.73 30.92
N TYR A 103 -7.15 17.67 30.04
CA TYR A 103 -5.82 17.14 30.33
C TYR A 103 -4.83 18.20 30.82
N ASN A 104 -5.21 19.48 30.84
CA ASN A 104 -4.35 20.60 31.24
C ASN A 104 -4.92 21.36 32.44
N THR A 105 -5.43 20.63 33.44
CA THR A 105 -5.98 21.19 34.69
C THR A 105 -7.07 22.26 34.45
N GLY A 106 -7.86 22.12 33.40
CA GLY A 106 -8.88 23.08 32.99
C GLY A 106 -8.34 24.38 32.37
N ARG A 107 -7.02 24.53 32.22
CA ARG A 107 -6.39 25.72 31.63
C ARG A 107 -6.35 25.61 30.12
N GLY A 108 -6.48 26.75 29.45
CA GLY A 108 -6.20 26.85 28.03
C GLY A 108 -4.78 26.37 27.72
N TYR A 109 -4.63 25.65 26.61
CA TYR A 109 -3.34 25.18 26.13
C TYR A 109 -2.67 26.26 25.25
N PRO A 110 -1.33 26.42 25.26
CA PRO A 110 -0.67 27.49 24.51
C PRO A 110 -0.94 27.48 23.00
N GLN A 111 -1.11 26.28 22.43
CA GLN A 111 -1.49 26.08 21.04
C GLN A 111 -2.99 25.77 20.91
N THR A 112 -3.68 26.36 19.93
CA THR A 112 -5.09 26.01 19.67
C THR A 112 -5.19 24.72 18.87
N ARG A 113 -6.36 24.06 18.95
CA ARG A 113 -6.62 22.85 18.18
C ARG A 113 -6.51 23.09 16.67
N GLU A 114 -6.98 24.24 16.22
CA GLU A 114 -6.97 24.60 14.80
C GLU A 114 -5.52 24.69 14.29
N ARG A 115 -4.62 25.36 15.05
CA ARG A 115 -3.21 25.47 14.68
C ARG A 115 -2.51 24.11 14.67
N ALA A 116 -2.73 23.29 15.69
CA ALA A 116 -2.18 21.93 15.73
C ALA A 116 -2.67 21.08 14.55
N SER A 117 -3.96 21.19 14.21
CA SER A 117 -4.55 20.49 13.06
C SER A 117 -3.93 20.95 11.75
N THR A 118 -3.72 22.27 11.58
CA THR A 118 -3.03 22.83 10.41
C THR A 118 -1.59 22.31 10.29
N ALA A 119 -0.83 22.27 11.39
CA ALA A 119 0.54 21.75 11.39
C ALA A 119 0.57 20.25 11.02
N LEU A 120 -0.32 19.43 11.60
CA LEU A 120 -0.38 18.00 11.27
C LEU A 120 -0.75 17.78 9.80
N LEU A 121 -1.73 18.51 9.28
CA LEU A 121 -2.13 18.41 7.88
C LEU A 121 -1.03 18.91 6.93
N ALA A 122 -0.18 19.85 7.36
CA ALA A 122 0.99 20.24 6.59
C ALA A 122 2.01 19.09 6.47
N CYS A 123 2.28 18.36 7.55
CA CYS A 123 3.12 17.14 7.48
C CYS A 123 2.50 16.08 6.55
N VAL A 124 1.20 15.80 6.72
CA VAL A 124 0.51 14.82 5.87
C VAL A 124 0.54 15.24 4.39
N LYS A 125 0.32 16.53 4.11
CA LYS A 125 0.41 17.07 2.75
C LYS A 125 1.81 16.92 2.18
N HIS A 126 2.85 17.26 2.95
CA HIS A 126 4.25 17.08 2.56
C HIS A 126 4.54 15.63 2.17
N ALA A 127 4.12 14.68 3.00
CA ALA A 127 4.27 13.25 2.75
C ALA A 127 3.53 12.80 1.46
N ARG A 128 2.31 13.29 1.23
CA ARG A 128 1.52 12.98 0.03
C ARG A 128 2.06 13.62 -1.25
N GLU A 129 2.67 14.81 -1.16
CA GLU A 129 3.36 15.41 -2.29
C GLU A 129 4.59 14.60 -2.69
N ALA A 130 5.35 14.08 -1.71
CA ALA A 130 6.46 13.17 -1.95
C ALA A 130 6.01 11.84 -2.58
N PHE A 131 4.84 11.32 -2.17
CA PHE A 131 4.22 10.17 -2.84
C PHE A 131 3.92 10.44 -4.32
N SER A 132 3.25 11.57 -4.62
CA SER A 132 2.88 11.92 -6.00
C SER A 132 4.11 12.13 -6.86
N ALA A 133 5.15 12.81 -6.33
CA ALA A 133 6.43 12.97 -7.02
C ALA A 133 7.08 11.63 -7.35
N ALA A 134 7.06 10.66 -6.41
CA ALA A 134 7.59 9.32 -6.67
C ALA A 134 6.81 8.58 -7.77
N VAL A 135 5.49 8.77 -7.86
CA VAL A 135 4.69 8.23 -8.96
C VAL A 135 5.08 8.90 -10.27
N ASP A 136 5.09 10.23 -10.33
CA ASP A 136 5.37 10.98 -11.55
C ASP A 136 6.80 10.73 -12.09
N ASP A 137 7.79 10.69 -11.21
CA ASP A 137 9.20 10.43 -11.55
C ASP A 137 9.44 8.99 -12.01
N ALA A 138 8.48 8.07 -11.83
CA ALA A 138 8.61 6.70 -12.29
C ALA A 138 8.53 6.57 -13.82
N ASP A 139 7.95 7.56 -14.52
CA ASP A 139 7.98 7.63 -15.99
C ASP A 139 9.42 7.55 -16.50
N ASP A 140 10.33 8.21 -15.78
CA ASP A 140 11.74 8.31 -16.13
C ASP A 140 12.51 6.98 -15.99
N LEU A 141 11.90 5.94 -15.41
CA LEU A 141 12.45 4.59 -15.42
C LEU A 141 12.39 3.94 -16.80
N LEU A 142 11.48 4.39 -17.67
CA LEU A 142 11.20 3.80 -18.97
C LEU A 142 11.76 4.64 -20.13
N ASP A 143 12.19 3.98 -21.19
CA ASP A 143 12.55 4.61 -22.47
C ASP A 143 11.29 4.89 -23.33
N ILE A 144 11.49 5.53 -24.48
CA ILE A 144 10.41 5.85 -25.43
C ILE A 144 9.67 4.61 -25.99
N ASN A 145 10.22 3.41 -25.80
CA ASN A 145 9.63 2.14 -26.21
C ASN A 145 8.98 1.40 -25.03
N ASN A 146 8.80 2.04 -23.87
CA ASN A 146 8.28 1.46 -22.64
C ASN A 146 9.13 0.29 -22.11
N ARG A 147 10.45 0.37 -22.28
CA ARG A 147 11.42 -0.57 -21.69
C ARG A 147 12.18 0.12 -20.58
N LEU A 148 12.65 -0.63 -19.58
CA LEU A 148 13.52 -0.04 -18.56
C LEU A 148 14.77 0.57 -19.20
N LYS A 149 15.05 1.84 -18.89
CA LYS A 149 16.34 2.46 -19.24
C LYS A 149 17.49 1.61 -18.70
N THR A 150 18.70 1.80 -19.24
CA THR A 150 19.89 1.03 -18.82
C THR A 150 20.96 1.94 -18.26
N GLY A 151 21.87 1.36 -17.47
CA GLY A 151 23.07 2.05 -17.00
C GLY A 151 22.78 3.29 -16.14
N PRO A 152 23.61 4.35 -16.23
CA PRO A 152 23.54 5.50 -15.33
C PRO A 152 22.22 6.28 -15.36
N GLU A 153 21.50 6.26 -16.48
CA GLU A 153 20.21 6.93 -16.62
C GLU A 153 19.15 6.25 -15.77
N PHE A 154 19.07 4.92 -15.84
CA PHE A 154 18.20 4.13 -14.98
C PHE A 154 18.54 4.29 -13.51
N ASP A 155 19.82 4.24 -13.16
CA ASP A 155 20.24 4.38 -11.77
C ASP A 155 19.85 5.75 -11.19
N ARG A 156 19.87 6.80 -12.02
CA ARG A 156 19.42 8.15 -11.62
C ARG A 156 17.91 8.18 -11.41
N ALA A 157 17.13 7.69 -12.38
CA ALA A 157 15.68 7.64 -12.28
C ALA A 157 15.21 6.81 -11.08
N LYS A 158 15.79 5.61 -10.89
CA LYS A 158 15.52 4.75 -9.74
C LYS A 158 15.83 5.44 -8.42
N ARG A 159 16.98 6.12 -8.30
CA ARG A 159 17.29 6.88 -7.09
C ARG A 159 16.27 7.98 -6.85
N GLN A 160 15.89 8.73 -7.88
CA GLN A 160 14.94 9.84 -7.74
C GLN A 160 13.60 9.36 -7.17
N VAL A 161 12.99 8.33 -7.78
CA VAL A 161 11.75 7.73 -7.28
C VAL A 161 11.88 7.25 -5.84
N LEU A 162 12.99 6.57 -5.51
CA LEU A 162 13.23 6.11 -4.14
C LEU A 162 13.47 7.25 -3.15
N TYR A 163 14.07 8.37 -3.57
CA TYR A 163 14.26 9.56 -2.73
C TYR A 163 12.93 10.21 -2.36
N ASP A 164 12.05 10.41 -3.33
CA ASP A 164 10.74 11.02 -3.04
C ASP A 164 9.85 10.06 -2.25
N TRP A 165 9.86 8.76 -2.58
CA TRP A 165 9.14 7.80 -1.76
C TRP A 165 9.73 7.67 -0.34
N GLY A 166 11.06 7.75 -0.20
CA GLY A 166 11.74 7.74 1.09
C GLY A 166 11.37 8.93 1.99
N ARG A 167 11.11 10.11 1.42
CA ARG A 167 10.60 11.29 2.17
C ARG A 167 9.22 11.05 2.77
N LEU A 168 8.31 10.40 2.03
CA LEU A 168 7.03 9.92 2.58
C LEU A 168 7.25 8.96 3.75
N LEU A 169 8.11 7.95 3.54
CA LEU A 169 8.39 6.95 4.59
C LEU A 169 8.97 7.58 5.84
N HIS A 170 9.84 8.58 5.69
CA HIS A 170 10.41 9.34 6.79
C HIS A 170 9.32 9.97 7.66
N ALA A 171 8.44 10.78 7.05
CA ALA A 171 7.35 11.45 7.76
C ALA A 171 6.39 10.46 8.45
N VAL A 172 6.08 9.34 7.80
CA VAL A 172 5.25 8.27 8.39
C VAL A 172 5.93 7.65 9.60
N GLN A 173 7.23 7.35 9.52
CA GLN A 173 7.97 6.73 10.62
C GLN A 173 8.10 7.71 11.80
N ASP A 174 8.38 8.98 11.52
CA ASP A 174 8.48 10.03 12.52
C ASP A 174 7.14 10.31 13.20
N PHE A 175 6.03 10.30 12.46
CA PHE A 175 4.71 10.39 13.05
C PHE A 175 4.50 9.37 14.18
N TYR A 176 4.89 8.11 14.00
CA TYR A 176 4.74 7.10 15.07
C TYR A 176 5.73 7.29 16.22
N SER A 177 6.90 7.87 15.96
CA SER A 177 7.91 8.12 17.00
C SER A 177 7.61 9.35 17.85
N HIS A 178 6.99 10.40 17.29
CA HIS A 178 6.77 11.70 17.96
C HIS A 178 5.31 12.03 18.25
N SER A 179 4.36 11.17 17.89
CA SER A 179 2.96 11.31 18.27
C SER A 179 2.57 10.38 19.42
N ASN A 180 1.41 10.64 20.02
CA ASN A 180 0.79 9.72 20.98
C ASN A 180 -0.05 8.60 20.32
N TRP A 181 0.08 8.36 19.00
CA TRP A 181 -0.79 7.44 18.26
C TRP A 181 -0.73 6.01 18.79
N ALA A 182 0.45 5.40 18.79
CA ALA A 182 0.62 3.97 19.10
C ALA A 182 0.98 3.70 20.57
N ASP A 183 0.91 4.70 21.44
CA ASP A 183 1.48 4.61 22.78
C ASP A 183 0.47 4.76 23.90
N ILE A 184 0.91 4.46 25.12
CA ILE A 184 0.20 4.76 26.36
C ILE A 184 0.93 5.82 27.16
N ALA A 185 0.18 6.57 27.96
CA ALA A 185 0.74 7.47 28.96
C ALA A 185 1.39 6.69 30.11
N ALA A 186 2.30 7.33 30.86
CA ALA A 186 2.83 6.75 32.09
C ALA A 186 1.69 6.55 33.11
N PRO A 187 1.43 5.31 33.57
CA PRO A 187 0.20 4.99 34.33
C PRO A 187 0.12 5.64 35.71
N ASN A 188 1.25 6.07 36.28
CA ASN A 188 1.34 6.66 37.63
C ASN A 188 1.75 8.14 37.62
N VAL A 189 1.68 8.78 36.46
CA VAL A 189 1.99 10.21 36.31
C VAL A 189 0.70 10.91 35.87
N PRO A 190 0.30 12.03 36.51
CA PRO A 190 -0.87 12.79 36.07
C PRO A 190 -0.78 13.14 34.58
N LEU A 191 -1.92 13.09 33.88
CA LEU A 191 -1.97 13.54 32.49
C LEU A 191 -1.70 15.05 32.42
N GLY A 192 -0.96 15.46 31.39
CA GLY A 192 -0.58 16.85 31.20
C GLY A 192 0.49 17.01 30.12
N PRO A 193 1.03 18.23 29.93
CA PRO A 193 2.07 18.49 28.93
C PRO A 193 3.29 17.57 29.03
N ASP A 194 3.68 17.17 30.25
CA ASP A 194 4.83 16.29 30.50
C ASP A 194 4.47 14.79 30.49
N ASN A 195 3.18 14.46 30.40
CA ASN A 195 2.69 13.08 30.25
C ASN A 195 1.35 13.11 29.48
N PRO A 196 1.37 13.45 28.18
CA PRO A 196 0.15 13.52 27.39
C PRO A 196 -0.54 12.16 27.33
N PRO A 197 -1.88 12.10 27.16
CA PRO A 197 -2.59 10.85 26.97
C PRO A 197 -1.99 10.08 25.79
N GLY A 198 -2.01 8.75 25.87
CA GLY A 198 -1.70 7.87 24.74
C GLY A 198 -3.00 7.40 24.08
N LEU A 199 -3.02 7.27 22.76
CA LEU A 199 -4.19 6.76 22.04
C LEU A 199 -4.24 5.23 21.98
N ASN A 200 -3.10 4.56 22.21
CA ASN A 200 -2.97 3.10 22.15
C ASN A 200 -3.57 2.49 20.87
N MET A 201 -3.46 3.20 19.74
CA MET A 201 -3.99 2.74 18.47
C MET A 201 -3.07 1.66 17.89
N THR A 202 -3.63 0.47 17.70
CA THR A 202 -2.89 -0.69 17.16
C THR A 202 -2.88 -0.74 15.63
N THR A 203 -3.62 0.16 14.98
CA THR A 203 -3.73 0.24 13.52
C THR A 203 -2.88 1.37 12.95
N PRO A 204 -2.39 1.23 11.71
CA PRO A 204 -1.80 2.36 11.00
C PRO A 204 -2.78 3.52 10.84
N SER A 205 -2.25 4.74 10.90
CA SER A 205 -2.99 5.97 10.62
C SER A 205 -3.50 6.00 9.19
N LEU A 206 -4.76 6.39 9.03
CA LEU A 206 -5.34 6.64 7.70
C LEU A 206 -4.97 8.02 7.15
N LEU A 207 -4.34 8.89 7.96
CA LEU A 207 -3.94 10.23 7.52
C LEU A 207 -2.94 10.16 6.35
N PHE A 208 -2.05 9.16 6.36
CA PHE A 208 -1.02 8.96 5.33
C PHE A 208 -1.45 8.02 4.19
N ASN A 209 -2.74 7.71 4.05
CA ASN A 209 -3.22 7.00 2.87
C ASN A 209 -3.22 7.95 1.67
N ALA A 210 -2.18 7.87 0.84
CA ALA A 210 -2.02 8.76 -0.32
C ALA A 210 -3.09 8.55 -1.41
N LEU A 211 -3.74 7.39 -1.44
CA LEU A 211 -4.78 7.05 -2.42
C LEU A 211 -6.20 7.41 -1.96
N ALA A 212 -6.39 7.74 -0.68
CA ALA A 212 -7.66 8.26 -0.17
C ALA A 212 -7.79 9.77 -0.45
N PRO A 213 -9.01 10.34 -0.40
CA PRO A 213 -9.20 11.79 -0.32
C PRO A 213 -8.32 12.42 0.76
N GLU A 214 -7.92 13.67 0.54
CA GLU A 214 -7.10 14.40 1.51
C GLU A 214 -7.82 14.49 2.87
N PRO A 215 -7.12 14.20 3.98
CA PRO A 215 -7.71 14.33 5.31
C PRO A 215 -7.98 15.80 5.63
N THR A 216 -9.01 16.02 6.45
CA THR A 216 -9.35 17.36 6.96
C THR A 216 -9.13 17.39 8.47
N ALA A 217 -9.35 18.54 9.10
CA ALA A 217 -9.29 18.66 10.56
C ALA A 217 -10.23 17.66 11.28
N ALA A 218 -11.36 17.30 10.65
CA ALA A 218 -12.29 16.30 11.16
C ALA A 218 -11.77 14.85 11.10
N SER A 219 -10.74 14.59 10.27
CA SER A 219 -10.09 13.28 10.17
C SER A 219 -9.08 13.04 11.29
N ILE A 220 -8.68 14.08 12.03
CA ILE A 220 -7.69 14.01 13.10
C ILE A 220 -8.38 13.59 14.39
N PRO A 221 -7.98 12.48 15.05
CA PRO A 221 -8.53 12.10 16.34
C PRO A 221 -8.49 13.24 17.36
N ARG A 222 -9.51 13.35 18.21
CA ARG A 222 -9.63 14.46 19.16
C ARG A 222 -8.42 14.56 20.09
N ASP A 223 -7.86 13.45 20.53
CA ASP A 223 -6.78 13.49 21.51
C ASP A 223 -5.39 13.21 20.86
N LEU A 224 -5.30 13.24 19.51
CA LEU A 224 -4.01 13.12 18.81
C LEU A 224 -3.18 14.39 19.01
N THR A 225 -1.93 14.20 19.42
CA THR A 225 -0.92 15.25 19.56
C THR A 225 0.43 14.75 19.07
N THR A 226 1.21 15.64 18.46
CA THR A 226 2.65 15.42 18.22
C THR A 226 3.48 16.30 19.15
N GLY A 227 4.79 16.16 19.10
CA GLY A 227 5.70 16.90 19.96
C GLY A 227 6.02 18.29 19.43
N CYS A 228 6.09 19.28 20.32
CA CYS A 228 6.70 20.57 20.01
C CYS A 228 8.22 20.43 19.88
N TYR A 229 8.76 20.98 18.80
CA TYR A 229 10.17 21.07 18.45
C TYR A 229 10.49 22.46 17.88
N MET A 230 11.42 23.19 18.51
CA MET A 230 11.97 24.46 18.00
C MET A 230 10.98 25.59 17.59
N VAL A 231 9.78 25.66 18.18
CA VAL A 231 8.85 26.79 17.91
C VAL A 231 9.37 28.14 18.42
N PRO A 232 9.03 29.27 17.77
CA PRO A 232 9.31 30.61 18.30
C PRO A 232 8.73 30.79 19.71
N GLY A 233 9.58 31.10 20.70
CA GLY A 233 9.21 31.18 22.12
C GLY A 233 9.46 29.90 22.93
N GLY A 234 9.86 28.81 22.25
CA GLY A 234 10.22 27.53 22.83
C GLY A 234 9.04 26.68 23.30
N CYS A 235 9.28 25.41 23.60
CA CYS A 235 8.25 24.43 23.95
C CYS A 235 7.83 24.45 25.43
N ARG A 236 7.90 25.62 26.08
CA ARG A 236 7.54 25.73 27.50
C ARG A 236 6.02 25.67 27.67
N GLY A 237 5.54 24.68 28.42
CA GLY A 237 4.09 24.46 28.61
C GLY A 237 3.42 23.70 27.46
N HIS A 238 4.22 23.27 26.48
CA HIS A 238 3.79 22.40 25.39
C HIS A 238 4.13 20.94 25.72
N VAL A 239 3.39 20.01 25.12
CA VAL A 239 3.77 18.62 24.89
C VAL A 239 5.01 18.64 24.04
N ARG A 240 6.08 18.05 24.56
CA ARG A 240 7.39 18.14 23.92
C ARG A 240 7.63 16.96 23.01
N HIS A 241 8.43 17.20 21.99
CA HIS A 241 9.03 16.16 21.18
C HIS A 241 9.91 15.25 22.02
N GLY A 242 11.10 15.70 22.46
CA GLY A 242 12.02 14.84 23.21
C GLY A 242 13.10 15.58 24.02
N ALA A 243 12.84 16.84 24.40
CA ALA A 243 13.85 17.69 25.04
C ALA A 243 13.76 17.62 26.58
N PRO A 244 14.90 17.47 27.29
CA PRO A 244 14.87 17.32 28.73
C PRO A 244 14.34 18.57 29.44
N PHE A 245 13.45 18.39 30.41
CA PHE A 245 13.32 19.33 31.53
C PHE A 245 14.14 18.77 32.68
N ASN A 246 15.13 19.53 33.18
CA ASN A 246 15.95 19.12 34.31
C ASN A 246 16.74 17.79 34.14
N GLY A 247 17.05 17.39 32.91
CA GLY A 247 17.86 16.21 32.60
C GLY A 247 17.09 14.98 32.13
N ASP A 248 15.76 14.97 32.26
CA ASP A 248 14.92 13.86 31.78
C ASP A 248 14.07 14.27 30.58
N ASP A 249 14.20 13.52 29.49
CA ASP A 249 13.38 13.61 28.27
C ASP A 249 11.97 13.10 28.59
N THR A 250 10.99 13.96 28.87
CA THR A 250 9.60 13.58 29.20
C THR A 250 8.62 13.78 28.04
N GLY A 251 9.12 13.87 26.80
CA GLY A 251 8.31 14.13 25.62
C GLY A 251 7.56 12.91 25.07
N LEU A 252 7.09 13.03 23.83
CA LEU A 252 6.47 11.95 23.04
C LEU A 252 7.49 11.04 22.33
N ASN A 253 8.77 11.44 22.30
CA ASN A 253 9.84 10.74 21.61
C ASN A 253 10.05 9.32 22.17
N LYS A 254 10.00 8.33 21.27
CA LYS A 254 10.18 6.90 21.57
C LYS A 254 11.50 6.34 21.02
N ASP A 255 12.40 7.18 20.55
CA ASP A 255 13.63 6.81 19.86
C ASP A 255 14.67 6.16 20.79
N GLY A 256 15.88 6.02 20.26
CA GLY A 256 17.06 5.51 20.93
C GLY A 256 16.92 4.06 21.37
N GLY A 257 16.18 3.24 20.63
CA GLY A 257 16.05 1.80 20.86
C GLY A 257 16.74 0.98 19.77
N ARG A 258 16.93 -0.32 20.02
CA ARG A 258 17.44 -1.25 19.00
C ARG A 258 16.28 -1.90 18.26
N ILE A 259 16.37 -1.96 16.94
CA ILE A 259 15.43 -2.62 16.05
C ILE A 259 16.21 -3.65 15.23
N ASP A 260 15.78 -4.91 15.27
CA ASP A 260 16.32 -5.94 14.39
C ASP A 260 15.85 -5.65 12.94
N PRO A 261 16.76 -5.40 11.98
CA PRO A 261 16.39 -4.99 10.63
C PRO A 261 15.77 -6.12 9.78
N LYS A 262 15.72 -7.37 10.27
CA LYS A 262 15.07 -8.49 9.57
C LYS A 262 13.67 -8.75 10.13
N THR A 263 13.53 -8.69 11.44
CA THR A 263 12.30 -9.12 12.13
C THR A 263 11.46 -7.95 12.65
N GLY A 264 12.05 -6.76 12.80
CA GLY A 264 11.43 -5.63 13.47
C GLY A 264 11.34 -5.76 14.99
N GLN A 265 11.94 -6.81 15.58
CA GLN A 265 11.96 -6.97 17.03
C GLN A 265 12.73 -5.84 17.70
N THR A 266 12.18 -5.31 18.78
CA THR A 266 12.74 -4.16 19.48
C THR A 266 13.36 -4.54 20.82
N SER A 267 14.36 -3.77 21.26
CA SER A 267 14.93 -3.90 22.60
C SER A 267 15.59 -2.59 23.05
N ASN A 268 15.81 -2.46 24.36
CA ASN A 268 16.61 -1.38 24.96
C ASN A 268 16.18 0.06 24.56
N PRO A 269 14.90 0.44 24.63
CA PRO A 269 14.51 1.83 24.42
C PRO A 269 15.18 2.72 25.47
N THR A 270 15.79 3.82 25.05
CA THR A 270 16.51 4.73 25.95
C THR A 270 15.69 5.96 26.33
N LYS A 271 14.72 6.35 25.50
CA LYS A 271 13.86 7.50 25.73
C LYS A 271 12.74 7.17 26.70
N TYR A 272 12.35 8.14 27.54
CA TYR A 272 11.39 7.91 28.61
C TYR A 272 10.07 7.35 28.09
N ARG A 273 9.47 7.98 27.07
CA ARG A 273 8.19 7.53 26.49
C ARG A 273 8.31 6.12 25.92
N GLY A 274 9.43 5.83 25.26
CA GLY A 274 9.74 4.50 24.71
C GLY A 274 9.87 3.41 25.76
N ARG A 275 10.32 3.72 26.98
CA ARG A 275 10.45 2.79 28.11
C ARG A 275 9.14 2.45 28.83
N ILE A 276 8.08 3.21 28.59
CA ILE A 276 6.77 2.95 29.21
C ILE A 276 6.12 1.77 28.51
N GLY A 277 5.88 0.69 29.27
CA GLY A 277 5.22 -0.51 28.76
C GLY A 277 5.87 -1.03 27.48
N GLN A 278 5.10 -1.08 26.40
CA GLN A 278 5.54 -1.53 25.07
C GLN A 278 5.58 -0.39 24.04
N ASN A 279 5.63 0.87 24.48
CA ASN A 279 5.47 2.04 23.59
C ASN A 279 6.42 2.03 22.39
N PHE A 280 7.72 1.76 22.61
CA PHE A 280 8.69 1.66 21.51
C PHE A 280 8.39 0.48 20.55
N GLN A 281 8.01 -0.68 21.10
CA GLN A 281 7.64 -1.83 20.26
C GLN A 281 6.39 -1.54 19.42
N GLN A 282 5.38 -0.91 20.01
CA GLN A 282 4.13 -0.57 19.33
C GLN A 282 4.35 0.48 18.24
N SER A 283 5.13 1.53 18.51
CA SER A 283 5.45 2.55 17.51
C SER A 283 6.24 1.97 16.34
N VAL A 284 7.22 1.11 16.60
CA VAL A 284 8.00 0.42 15.54
C VAL A 284 7.11 -0.54 14.74
N ARG A 285 6.24 -1.31 15.41
CA ARG A 285 5.30 -2.22 14.72
C ARG A 285 4.35 -1.45 13.81
N ALA A 286 3.81 -0.33 14.28
CA ALA A 286 2.93 0.54 13.48
C ALA A 286 3.69 1.12 12.28
N ALA A 287 4.91 1.64 12.49
CA ALA A 287 5.75 2.19 11.44
C ALA A 287 6.16 1.16 10.37
N ILE A 288 6.50 -0.07 10.77
CA ILE A 288 6.80 -1.18 9.84
C ILE A 288 5.56 -1.51 9.01
N THR A 289 4.40 -1.63 9.67
CA THR A 289 3.14 -1.98 9.00
C THR A 289 2.75 -0.89 8.00
N ASP A 290 2.81 0.38 8.40
CA ASP A 290 2.50 1.50 7.52
C ASP A 290 3.50 1.59 6.37
N THR A 291 4.80 1.40 6.61
CA THR A 291 5.83 1.37 5.54
C THR A 291 5.52 0.31 4.47
N ARG A 292 5.03 -0.88 4.86
CA ARG A 292 4.56 -1.90 3.90
C ARG A 292 3.34 -1.43 3.12
N LEU A 293 2.38 -0.80 3.79
CA LEU A 293 1.20 -0.23 3.13
C LEU A 293 1.57 0.92 2.17
N GLN A 294 2.59 1.73 2.47
CA GLN A 294 3.06 2.77 1.55
C GLN A 294 3.67 2.18 0.26
N TRP A 295 4.28 0.98 0.33
CA TRP A 295 4.80 0.30 -0.87
C TRP A 295 3.65 -0.17 -1.77
N VAL A 296 2.62 -0.71 -1.13
CA VAL A 296 1.38 -1.07 -1.80
C VAL A 296 0.75 0.14 -2.47
N ASP A 297 0.63 1.24 -1.71
CA ASP A 297 0.02 2.46 -2.20
C ASP A 297 0.82 2.97 -3.41
N LEU A 298 2.16 2.91 -3.37
CA LEU A 298 3.01 3.34 -4.49
C LEU A 298 2.74 2.51 -5.74
N ARG A 299 2.72 1.17 -5.62
CA ARG A 299 2.40 0.28 -6.75
C ARG A 299 1.02 0.59 -7.35
N GLN A 300 0.02 0.77 -6.50
CA GLN A 300 -1.32 1.09 -6.97
C GLN A 300 -1.39 2.51 -7.58
N GLY A 301 -0.62 3.46 -7.06
CA GLY A 301 -0.42 4.78 -7.64
C GLY A 301 0.16 4.71 -9.06
N LEU A 302 1.20 3.89 -9.26
CA LEU A 302 1.78 3.63 -10.57
C LEU A 302 0.75 3.00 -11.52
N GLU A 303 -0.02 2.01 -11.07
CA GLU A 303 -1.08 1.37 -11.88
C GLU A 303 -2.20 2.35 -12.27
N ASN A 304 -2.57 3.25 -11.36
CA ASN A 304 -3.60 4.26 -11.61
C ASN A 304 -3.11 5.33 -12.60
N HIS A 305 -1.81 5.67 -12.56
CA HIS A 305 -1.21 6.72 -13.38
C HIS A 305 -0.78 6.19 -14.77
N TYR A 306 -0.11 5.05 -14.83
CA TYR A 306 0.47 4.46 -16.05
C TYR A 306 -0.37 3.28 -16.55
N THR A 307 -1.30 3.58 -17.46
CA THR A 307 -2.31 2.63 -17.96
C THR A 307 -1.82 1.73 -19.10
N GLY A 308 -0.59 1.93 -19.60
CA GLY A 308 -0.03 1.08 -20.65
C GLY A 308 0.20 -0.36 -20.16
N PRO A 309 -0.08 -1.38 -20.98
CA PRO A 309 0.06 -2.78 -20.58
C PRO A 309 1.43 -3.10 -19.95
N GLY A 310 1.43 -3.47 -18.67
CA GLY A 310 2.64 -3.88 -17.94
C GLY A 310 3.62 -2.76 -17.57
N GLN A 311 3.35 -1.49 -17.87
CA GLN A 311 4.25 -0.36 -17.55
C GLN A 311 4.45 -0.23 -16.03
N ALA A 312 3.37 -0.10 -15.28
CA ALA A 312 3.41 0.05 -13.82
C ALA A 312 4.11 -1.14 -13.13
N TRP A 313 3.85 -2.36 -13.61
CA TRP A 313 4.55 -3.56 -13.13
C TRP A 313 6.05 -3.47 -13.38
N LEU A 314 6.45 -3.04 -14.58
CA LEU A 314 7.85 -2.95 -14.97
C LEU A 314 8.59 -1.89 -14.14
N MET A 315 7.97 -0.73 -13.90
CA MET A 315 8.47 0.30 -13.00
C MET A 315 8.65 -0.24 -11.57
N ALA A 316 7.60 -0.86 -11.00
CA ALA A 316 7.66 -1.43 -9.66
C ALA A 316 8.74 -2.51 -9.54
N CYS A 317 8.86 -3.41 -10.53
CA CYS A 317 9.94 -4.40 -10.56
C CYS A 317 11.32 -3.73 -10.63
N GLY A 318 11.47 -2.69 -11.46
CA GLY A 318 12.69 -1.90 -11.57
C GLY A 318 13.16 -1.32 -10.22
N LEU A 319 12.22 -0.83 -9.41
CA LEU A 319 12.50 -0.31 -8.08
C LEU A 319 12.99 -1.39 -7.10
N LEU A 320 12.39 -2.59 -7.14
CA LEU A 320 12.73 -3.69 -6.23
C LEU A 320 14.08 -4.36 -6.52
N ARG A 321 14.46 -4.48 -7.79
CA ARG A 321 15.53 -5.39 -8.22
C ARG A 321 16.91 -4.76 -8.29
N ASP A 322 17.92 -5.51 -7.90
CA ASP A 322 19.32 -5.10 -8.06
C ASP A 322 19.79 -5.26 -9.52
N ASN A 323 19.23 -6.22 -10.27
CA ASN A 323 19.49 -6.41 -11.70
C ASN A 323 18.19 -6.42 -12.52
N PRO A 324 17.52 -5.26 -12.64
CA PRO A 324 16.18 -5.20 -13.22
C PRO A 324 16.15 -5.56 -14.71
N GLN A 325 17.26 -5.41 -15.44
CA GLN A 325 17.34 -5.80 -16.85
C GLN A 325 17.29 -7.33 -17.06
N ALA A 326 17.78 -8.09 -16.09
CA ALA A 326 17.67 -9.54 -16.08
C ALA A 326 16.34 -10.01 -15.49
N ASP A 327 15.90 -9.36 -14.40
CA ASP A 327 14.83 -9.86 -13.55
C ASP A 327 13.43 -9.36 -13.96
N CYS A 328 13.34 -8.20 -14.62
CA CYS A 328 12.07 -7.54 -14.96
C CYS A 328 11.79 -7.63 -16.46
N ARG A 329 11.36 -8.80 -16.94
CA ARG A 329 10.88 -8.94 -18.32
C ARG A 329 9.40 -9.32 -18.34
N PRO A 330 8.59 -8.67 -19.19
CA PRO A 330 7.22 -9.10 -19.44
C PRO A 330 7.21 -10.59 -19.84
N GLY A 331 6.46 -11.42 -19.11
CA GLY A 331 6.30 -12.84 -19.41
C GLY A 331 7.34 -13.81 -18.84
N THR A 332 8.36 -13.35 -18.09
CA THR A 332 9.40 -14.25 -17.53
C THR A 332 9.36 -14.44 -16.01
N ALA A 333 8.29 -14.02 -15.33
CA ALA A 333 8.11 -14.37 -13.92
C ALA A 333 8.09 -15.91 -13.81
N LYS A 334 9.22 -16.49 -13.40
CA LYS A 334 9.33 -17.93 -13.18
C LYS A 334 8.40 -18.26 -12.02
N ALA A 335 7.39 -19.08 -12.28
CA ALA A 335 6.63 -19.71 -11.21
C ALA A 335 7.63 -20.32 -10.20
N PRO A 336 7.43 -20.12 -8.89
CA PRO A 336 8.33 -20.66 -7.90
C PRO A 336 8.48 -22.16 -8.09
N ALA A 337 9.73 -22.61 -8.16
CA ALA A 337 10.05 -24.02 -8.39
C ALA A 337 9.47 -24.85 -7.24
N ALA A 338 8.38 -25.56 -7.52
CA ALA A 338 7.80 -26.52 -6.58
C ALA A 338 8.87 -27.54 -6.22
N LYS A 339 9.29 -27.56 -4.94
CA LYS A 339 10.12 -28.64 -4.41
C LYS A 339 9.23 -29.88 -4.30
N THR A 340 9.28 -30.74 -5.31
CA THR A 340 8.57 -32.01 -5.33
C THR A 340 9.17 -32.98 -4.32
N ALA A 341 8.55 -33.09 -3.14
CA ALA A 341 8.58 -34.29 -2.33
C ALA A 341 7.15 -34.86 -2.32
N ALA A 342 6.87 -35.76 -3.25
CA ALA A 342 5.55 -36.37 -3.40
C ALA A 342 5.28 -37.40 -2.27
N PRO A 343 4.19 -37.25 -1.49
CA PRO A 343 3.65 -38.37 -0.73
C PRO A 343 2.83 -39.29 -1.63
N LYS A 344 2.92 -40.59 -1.39
CA LYS A 344 2.20 -41.66 -2.11
C LYS A 344 0.70 -41.58 -1.78
N ALA A 345 -0.15 -41.29 -2.77
CA ALA A 345 -1.60 -41.19 -2.59
C ALA A 345 -2.29 -42.57 -2.51
N PRO A 346 -3.36 -42.74 -1.71
CA PRO A 346 -4.25 -43.89 -1.75
C PRO A 346 -5.31 -43.79 -2.86
N ALA A 347 -5.81 -44.94 -3.30
CA ALA A 347 -6.70 -45.11 -4.44
C ALA A 347 -8.06 -44.39 -4.26
N ALA A 348 -8.48 -43.67 -5.31
CA ALA A 348 -9.76 -42.97 -5.39
C ALA A 348 -10.85 -43.83 -6.05
N THR A 349 -12.05 -43.81 -5.49
CA THR A 349 -13.30 -44.28 -6.09
C THR A 349 -14.32 -43.16 -6.13
N GLY A 350 -14.98 -42.97 -7.29
CA GLY A 350 -16.29 -42.32 -7.40
C GLY A 350 -16.33 -40.97 -8.11
N GLY A 351 -16.86 -40.98 -9.34
CA GLY A 351 -16.98 -39.81 -10.21
C GLY A 351 -18.05 -38.78 -9.82
N GLY A 352 -17.81 -37.53 -10.20
CA GLY A 352 -18.74 -36.41 -10.09
C GLY A 352 -18.75 -35.60 -11.39
N THR A 353 -19.94 -35.42 -11.96
CA THR A 353 -20.22 -34.66 -13.18
C THR A 353 -20.04 -33.15 -12.97
N ALA A 354 -19.61 -32.46 -14.02
CA ALA A 354 -19.38 -31.02 -14.06
C ALA A 354 -20.63 -30.22 -13.64
N ARG A 355 -20.53 -29.50 -12.51
CA ARG A 355 -21.55 -28.56 -12.04
C ARG A 355 -21.47 -27.28 -12.86
N ALA A 356 -22.59 -26.90 -13.46
CA ALA A 356 -22.80 -25.57 -14.05
C ALA A 356 -22.43 -24.47 -13.03
N ALA A 357 -21.67 -23.47 -13.50
CA ALA A 357 -21.25 -22.32 -12.69
C ALA A 357 -22.48 -21.60 -12.12
N ARG A 358 -22.70 -21.73 -10.80
CA ARG A 358 -23.69 -20.92 -10.09
C ARG A 358 -23.23 -19.46 -10.15
N ALA A 359 -24.15 -18.55 -10.46
CA ALA A 359 -23.94 -17.11 -10.30
C ALA A 359 -23.32 -16.85 -8.92
N ALA A 360 -22.26 -16.03 -8.86
CA ALA A 360 -21.54 -15.75 -7.63
C ALA A 360 -22.52 -15.27 -6.56
N ALA A 361 -22.51 -15.92 -5.40
CA ALA A 361 -23.37 -15.55 -4.29
C ALA A 361 -23.06 -14.11 -3.86
N CYS A 362 -24.09 -13.32 -3.61
CA CYS A 362 -24.00 -11.97 -3.08
C CYS A 362 -23.14 -11.89 -1.81
N GLY A 363 -22.41 -10.79 -1.64
CA GLY A 363 -21.63 -10.52 -0.42
C GLY A 363 -20.14 -10.78 -0.59
N VAL A 364 -19.45 -10.95 0.54
CA VAL A 364 -18.00 -11.22 0.59
C VAL A 364 -17.76 -12.72 0.59
N SER A 365 -16.84 -13.18 -0.25
CA SER A 365 -16.20 -14.48 -0.08
C SER A 365 -14.70 -14.26 0.05
N TRP A 366 -14.02 -15.11 0.81
CA TRP A 366 -12.58 -15.05 0.89
C TRP A 366 -11.96 -16.44 1.03
N GLN A 367 -10.69 -16.55 0.69
CA GLN A 367 -9.88 -17.75 0.86
C GLN A 367 -8.49 -17.36 1.32
N GLN A 368 -7.94 -18.06 2.32
CA GLN A 368 -6.55 -17.96 2.75
C GLN A 368 -5.89 -19.33 2.66
N PRO A 369 -5.45 -19.74 1.45
CA PRO A 369 -5.24 -21.14 1.12
C PRO A 369 -4.05 -21.78 1.85
N GLY A 370 -3.02 -21.00 2.16
CA GLY A 370 -1.86 -21.48 2.90
C GLY A 370 -1.98 -21.32 4.42
N GLY A 371 -3.18 -21.01 4.93
CA GLY A 371 -3.40 -20.73 6.34
C GLY A 371 -2.92 -19.34 6.75
N ALA A 372 -2.76 -19.11 8.05
CA ALA A 372 -2.37 -17.80 8.59
C ALA A 372 -1.03 -17.31 7.99
N ASN A 373 -0.88 -15.99 7.88
CA ASN A 373 0.28 -15.34 7.26
C ASN A 373 0.50 -15.70 5.78
N THR A 374 -0.55 -16.15 5.07
CA THR A 374 -0.53 -16.36 3.61
C THR A 374 -1.53 -15.44 2.90
N THR A 375 -1.37 -15.28 1.59
CA THR A 375 -2.20 -14.39 0.76
C THR A 375 -3.68 -14.71 0.92
N VAL A 376 -4.46 -13.68 1.20
CA VAL A 376 -5.91 -13.72 1.23
C VAL A 376 -6.45 -13.28 -0.12
N PHE A 377 -7.27 -14.12 -0.72
CA PHE A 377 -8.07 -13.78 -1.88
C PHE A 377 -9.45 -13.40 -1.39
N MET A 378 -9.84 -12.15 -1.58
CA MET A 378 -11.16 -11.66 -1.21
C MET A 378 -11.94 -11.32 -2.48
N GLN A 379 -13.20 -11.73 -2.54
CA GLN A 379 -14.14 -11.32 -3.57
C GLN A 379 -15.32 -10.65 -2.90
N TYR A 380 -15.90 -9.68 -3.57
CA TYR A 380 -17.11 -9.03 -3.14
C TYR A 380 -18.02 -8.79 -4.34
N VAL A 381 -19.29 -9.17 -4.20
CA VAL A 381 -20.33 -8.87 -5.17
C VAL A 381 -21.33 -7.90 -4.54
N ASN A 382 -21.47 -6.72 -5.12
CA ASN A 382 -22.43 -5.72 -4.65
C ASN A 382 -23.84 -6.11 -5.07
N CYS A 383 -24.65 -6.59 -4.15
CA CYS A 383 -26.06 -6.88 -4.40
C CYS A 383 -27.01 -5.78 -3.88
N GLY A 384 -26.45 -4.66 -3.42
CA GLY A 384 -27.23 -3.46 -3.13
C GLY A 384 -27.74 -2.78 -4.39
N SER A 385 -28.66 -1.84 -4.21
CA SER A 385 -29.19 -0.99 -5.28
C SER A 385 -28.31 0.24 -5.58
N THR A 386 -27.27 0.48 -4.78
CA THR A 386 -26.36 1.61 -4.91
C THR A 386 -24.91 1.14 -5.00
N ALA A 387 -24.06 1.94 -5.67
CA ALA A 387 -22.64 1.69 -5.71
C ALA A 387 -22.05 1.75 -4.28
N GLN A 388 -21.14 0.83 -3.96
CA GLN A 388 -20.50 0.77 -2.65
C GLN A 388 -19.00 0.98 -2.79
N ALA A 389 -18.45 1.97 -2.08
CA ALA A 389 -17.01 2.19 -1.97
C ALA A 389 -16.46 1.37 -0.80
N LEU A 390 -15.77 0.29 -1.13
CA LEU A 390 -15.38 -0.75 -0.17
C LEU A 390 -13.89 -1.05 -0.23
N ALA A 391 -13.37 -1.49 0.90
CA ALA A 391 -12.01 -1.97 1.05
C ALA A 391 -11.98 -3.24 1.92
N PRO A 392 -11.06 -4.17 1.67
CA PRO A 392 -10.82 -5.29 2.55
C PRO A 392 -10.54 -4.89 4.00
N PHE A 393 -11.02 -5.71 4.91
CA PHE A 393 -10.97 -5.54 6.35
C PHE A 393 -10.73 -6.90 7.01
N ALA A 394 -9.91 -6.96 8.05
CA ALA A 394 -9.80 -8.15 8.89
C ALA A 394 -9.68 -7.84 10.38
N VAL A 395 -9.95 -8.83 11.21
CA VAL A 395 -9.76 -8.75 12.67
C VAL A 395 -8.82 -9.85 13.11
N GLY A 396 -7.86 -9.49 13.98
CA GLY A 396 -6.92 -10.44 14.58
C GLY A 396 -7.64 -11.49 15.44
N ALA A 397 -7.03 -12.66 15.57
CA ALA A 397 -7.64 -13.84 16.16
C ALA A 397 -7.68 -13.86 17.69
N GLY A 398 -6.89 -13.01 18.36
CA GLY A 398 -6.61 -13.10 19.80
C GLY A 398 -6.54 -11.77 20.54
N SER A 399 -6.97 -10.67 19.93
CA SER A 399 -6.91 -9.33 20.51
C SER A 399 -8.13 -8.53 20.05
N GLU A 400 -8.50 -7.49 20.80
CA GLU A 400 -9.43 -6.44 20.34
C GLU A 400 -8.90 -5.66 19.11
N SER A 401 -7.77 -6.09 18.52
CA SER A 401 -7.16 -5.47 17.36
C SER A 401 -7.95 -5.76 16.09
N GLN A 402 -8.71 -4.75 15.67
CA GLN A 402 -9.31 -4.66 14.35
C GLN A 402 -8.30 -4.07 13.37
N TYR A 403 -8.18 -4.62 12.16
CA TYR A 403 -7.27 -4.13 11.12
C TYR A 403 -8.08 -3.80 9.86
N THR A 404 -8.23 -2.51 9.54
CA THR A 404 -8.69 -2.14 8.20
C THR A 404 -7.53 -2.35 7.23
N LEU A 405 -7.56 -3.47 6.52
CA LEU A 405 -6.41 -4.01 5.78
C LEU A 405 -6.14 -3.32 4.44
N ALA A 406 -7.09 -2.58 3.87
CA ALA A 406 -6.87 -2.02 2.55
C ALA A 406 -7.15 -0.53 2.51
N ARG A 407 -6.07 0.20 2.18
CA ARG A 407 -6.11 1.56 1.67
C ARG A 407 -6.64 1.66 0.23
N VAL A 408 -6.88 0.51 -0.40
CA VAL A 408 -7.38 0.37 -1.78
C VAL A 408 -8.90 0.33 -1.79
N CYS A 409 -9.48 1.52 -1.93
CA CYS A 409 -10.91 1.70 -2.07
C CYS A 409 -11.39 1.41 -3.48
N ARG A 410 -12.42 0.58 -3.59
CA ARG A 410 -13.06 0.28 -4.87
C ARG A 410 -14.54 0.57 -4.81
N THR A 411 -15.01 1.38 -5.75
CA THR A 411 -16.44 1.57 -6.00
C THR A 411 -16.95 0.39 -6.82
N VAL A 412 -17.75 -0.45 -6.19
CA VAL A 412 -18.38 -1.62 -6.82
C VAL A 412 -19.82 -1.24 -7.17
N GLN A 413 -20.16 -1.24 -8.45
CA GLN A 413 -21.51 -0.90 -8.93
C GLN A 413 -22.53 -1.99 -8.54
N PRO A 414 -23.84 -1.67 -8.44
CA PRO A 414 -24.90 -2.67 -8.25
C PRO A 414 -24.79 -3.82 -9.26
N GLY A 415 -24.81 -5.06 -8.77
CA GLY A 415 -24.67 -6.27 -9.57
C GLY A 415 -23.24 -6.59 -10.04
N ALA A 416 -22.26 -5.72 -9.77
CA ALA A 416 -20.87 -5.95 -10.14
C ALA A 416 -20.10 -6.66 -9.02
N GLY A 417 -19.05 -7.39 -9.42
CA GLY A 417 -18.07 -8.00 -8.52
C GLY A 417 -16.75 -7.25 -8.54
N THR A 418 -16.00 -7.33 -7.46
CA THR A 418 -14.57 -7.01 -7.42
C THR A 418 -13.82 -8.06 -6.62
N SER A 419 -12.50 -8.11 -6.78
CA SER A 419 -11.63 -8.99 -6.02
C SER A 419 -10.38 -8.25 -5.57
N TRP A 420 -9.91 -8.61 -4.38
CA TRP A 420 -8.63 -8.17 -3.83
C TRP A 420 -7.75 -9.39 -3.59
N VAL A 421 -6.47 -9.21 -3.89
CA VAL A 421 -5.41 -10.12 -3.46
C VAL A 421 -4.67 -9.38 -2.37
N ILE A 422 -4.88 -9.80 -1.13
CA ILE A 422 -4.35 -9.16 0.07
C ILE A 422 -3.17 -10.01 0.50
N ASP A 423 -1.98 -9.46 0.38
CA ASP A 423 -0.73 -10.17 0.64
C ASP A 423 -0.47 -10.31 2.16
N PRO A 424 0.27 -11.33 2.65
CA PRO A 424 0.68 -11.47 4.04
C PRO A 424 1.26 -10.22 4.67
N SER A 425 1.97 -9.40 3.89
CA SER A 425 2.58 -8.15 4.34
C SER A 425 1.56 -7.12 4.86
N TYR A 426 0.29 -7.23 4.47
CA TYR A 426 -0.80 -6.41 4.98
C TYR A 426 -1.33 -6.92 6.32
N PHE A 427 -1.09 -8.20 6.64
CA PHE A 427 -1.55 -8.78 7.88
C PHE A 427 -0.54 -8.50 8.98
N PRO A 428 -1.01 -8.22 10.22
CA PRO A 428 -0.14 -8.42 11.38
C PRO A 428 0.36 -9.88 11.37
N PRO A 429 1.50 -10.19 12.01
CA PRO A 429 2.02 -11.56 12.12
C PRO A 429 1.14 -12.51 12.97
N GLU A 430 -0.08 -12.11 13.29
CA GLU A 430 -1.05 -12.81 14.12
C GLU A 430 -2.12 -13.45 13.21
N ASN A 431 -2.67 -14.59 13.63
CA ASN A 431 -3.80 -15.21 12.93
C ASN A 431 -4.95 -14.19 12.80
N THR A 432 -5.71 -14.23 11.70
CA THR A 432 -6.94 -13.44 11.55
C THR A 432 -8.14 -14.35 11.47
N ASN A 433 -9.22 -14.01 12.18
CA ASN A 433 -10.42 -14.86 12.28
C ASN A 433 -11.62 -14.29 11.52
N VAL A 434 -11.61 -12.98 11.24
CA VAL A 434 -12.67 -12.30 10.49
C VAL A 434 -12.02 -11.61 9.32
N GLN A 435 -12.48 -11.89 8.11
CA GLN A 435 -12.08 -11.19 6.89
C GLN A 435 -13.37 -10.80 6.15
N THR A 436 -13.57 -9.51 5.94
CA THR A 436 -14.76 -8.92 5.30
C THR A 436 -14.35 -7.69 4.49
N VAL A 437 -15.30 -6.98 3.93
CA VAL A 437 -15.11 -5.61 3.43
C VAL A 437 -15.66 -4.61 4.44
N THR A 438 -15.07 -3.42 4.49
CA THR A 438 -15.59 -2.25 5.19
C THR A 438 -15.80 -1.11 4.22
N TYR A 439 -16.66 -0.16 4.57
CA TYR A 439 -16.79 1.08 3.81
C TYR A 439 -15.53 1.91 3.95
N CYS A 440 -15.05 2.40 2.83
CA CYS A 440 -13.83 3.20 2.74
C CYS A 440 -13.84 4.48 3.57
N TRP A 441 -15.03 5.02 3.81
CA TRP A 441 -15.26 6.16 4.67
C TRP A 441 -16.57 5.93 5.40
N PRO A 442 -16.68 6.21 6.72
CA PRO A 442 -17.99 6.40 7.29
C PRO A 442 -18.67 7.53 6.50
N PRO A 443 -19.93 7.37 6.05
CA PRO A 443 -20.67 8.53 5.56
C PRO A 443 -20.61 9.59 6.67
N ALA A 444 -20.32 10.84 6.31
CA ALA A 444 -20.17 11.93 7.26
C ALA A 444 -21.26 11.84 8.35
N PRO A 445 -20.90 11.96 9.65
CA PRO A 445 -21.88 11.83 10.73
C PRO A 445 -22.96 12.90 10.54
N GLY A 446 -24.14 12.48 10.08
CA GLY A 446 -25.21 13.38 9.64
C GLY A 446 -26.07 12.85 8.49
N ALA A 447 -25.61 11.86 7.72
CA ALA A 447 -26.43 11.16 6.74
C ALA A 447 -27.35 10.12 7.44
N ALA A 448 -28.23 10.59 8.32
CA ALA A 448 -29.38 9.81 8.73
C ALA A 448 -30.26 9.60 7.49
N THR A 449 -30.40 8.34 7.06
CA THR A 449 -31.41 7.92 6.09
C THR A 449 -32.79 8.26 6.62
N ARG A 450 -33.31 9.45 6.30
CA ARG A 450 -34.75 9.67 6.23
C ARG A 450 -35.25 8.86 5.04
N SER A 451 -35.90 7.75 5.35
CA SER A 451 -36.73 7.03 4.39
C SER A 451 -37.81 8.00 3.87
N GLN A 452 -37.66 8.48 2.63
CA GLN A 452 -38.74 9.12 1.90
C GLN A 452 -39.15 8.22 0.74
N THR A 453 -40.31 7.60 0.92
CA THR A 453 -41.06 6.90 -0.11
C THR A 453 -41.68 7.94 -1.03
N ILE A 454 -41.31 7.97 -2.32
CA ILE A 454 -42.11 8.65 -3.35
C ILE A 454 -42.24 7.72 -4.55
N ALA A 455 -43.49 7.33 -4.82
CA ALA A 455 -43.93 6.60 -6.00
C ALA A 455 -44.14 7.55 -7.21
N PRO A 456 -44.11 7.05 -8.46
CA PRO A 456 -43.99 7.89 -9.65
C PRO A 456 -45.34 8.39 -10.17
N LYS A 457 -45.32 9.53 -10.88
CA LYS A 457 -46.38 9.91 -11.81
C LYS A 457 -45.79 10.22 -13.18
N ALA A 458 -46.40 9.62 -14.18
CA ALA A 458 -46.00 9.65 -15.58
C ALA A 458 -46.67 10.78 -16.38
N ALA A 459 -45.93 11.19 -17.42
CA ALA A 459 -46.33 11.43 -18.80
C ALA A 459 -46.89 12.79 -19.29
N ALA A 460 -46.42 13.05 -20.53
CA ALA A 460 -47.03 13.79 -21.64
C ALA A 460 -46.75 15.32 -21.67
N GLU A 461 -46.46 16.00 -22.79
CA GLU A 461 -46.31 15.64 -24.20
C GLU A 461 -45.87 16.90 -25.01
N ARG A 462 -45.53 16.69 -26.30
CA ARG A 462 -45.44 17.62 -27.46
C ARG A 462 -44.20 18.51 -27.60
N ALA A 463 -43.75 18.89 -28.80
CA ALA A 463 -43.79 18.44 -30.20
C ALA A 463 -43.14 19.60 -31.00
N GLY A 464 -42.30 19.34 -31.99
CA GLY A 464 -41.84 20.41 -32.90
C GLY A 464 -40.61 20.11 -33.75
N THR A 465 -40.83 19.65 -34.97
CA THR A 465 -39.95 19.77 -36.18
C THR A 465 -40.55 20.87 -37.10
N PRO A 466 -39.89 21.42 -38.15
CA PRO A 466 -38.86 20.78 -39.01
C PRO A 466 -37.76 21.69 -39.66
N SER A 467 -36.78 21.05 -40.31
CA SER A 467 -36.48 21.15 -41.77
C SER A 467 -35.01 21.39 -42.21
N ALA A 468 -34.59 20.48 -43.10
CA ALA A 468 -33.71 20.61 -44.28
C ALA A 468 -32.27 21.16 -44.20
N HIS A 469 -31.30 20.32 -44.62
CA HIS A 469 -30.39 20.66 -45.72
C HIS A 469 -29.82 19.42 -46.42
N THR A 470 -29.64 19.56 -47.73
CA THR A 470 -29.25 18.59 -48.77
C THR A 470 -27.75 18.63 -49.08
N GLY A 471 -27.25 17.54 -49.68
CA GLY A 471 -25.94 17.43 -50.35
C GLY A 471 -25.10 16.30 -49.74
N GLY A 472 -24.63 15.26 -50.43
CA GLY A 472 -24.40 15.05 -51.86
C GLY A 472 -22.94 14.66 -52.04
N ALA A 473 -22.63 13.39 -52.35
CA ALA A 473 -21.50 12.95 -53.17
C ALA A 473 -21.38 11.40 -53.16
N ARG A 474 -21.49 10.82 -54.36
CA ARG A 474 -21.03 9.47 -54.70
C ARG A 474 -19.59 9.57 -55.20
N LEU A 475 -18.71 8.64 -54.83
CA LEU A 475 -17.63 8.14 -55.68
C LEU A 475 -17.42 6.64 -55.37
N GLY A 476 -17.36 5.84 -56.44
CA GLY A 476 -17.33 4.38 -56.37
C GLY A 476 -15.93 3.76 -56.30
N SER A 477 -15.91 2.45 -56.17
CA SER A 477 -14.80 1.57 -56.56
C SER A 477 -15.34 0.15 -56.75
N GLY A 478 -14.81 -0.54 -57.76
CA GLY A 478 -15.34 -1.78 -58.33
C GLY A 478 -15.05 -3.06 -57.54
N PRO A 479 -15.48 -4.22 -58.07
CA PRO A 479 -15.49 -5.47 -57.33
C PRO A 479 -14.14 -6.20 -57.43
N MET A 480 -13.55 -6.52 -56.28
CA MET A 480 -12.46 -7.49 -56.18
C MET A 480 -13.06 -8.84 -55.76
N GLN A 481 -12.88 -9.85 -56.60
CA GLN A 481 -13.20 -11.24 -56.30
C GLN A 481 -12.40 -11.71 -55.07
N GLN A 482 -13.10 -12.09 -54.00
CA GLN A 482 -12.53 -12.86 -52.89
C GLN A 482 -12.79 -14.35 -53.12
N GLY A 483 -11.72 -15.13 -53.08
CA GLY A 483 -11.76 -16.58 -53.05
C GLY A 483 -12.45 -17.11 -51.80
N THR A 484 -13.18 -18.20 -51.96
CA THR A 484 -13.91 -18.91 -50.93
C THR A 484 -12.95 -19.64 -49.98
N GLY A 485 -12.42 -18.92 -48.99
CA GLY A 485 -11.84 -19.50 -47.78
C GLY A 485 -12.95 -19.79 -46.76
N GLY A 486 -13.13 -21.06 -46.38
CA GLY A 486 -14.17 -21.49 -45.45
C GLY A 486 -14.04 -20.82 -44.08
N SER A 487 -14.94 -19.88 -43.79
CA SER A 487 -15.20 -19.35 -42.45
C SER A 487 -15.72 -20.49 -41.57
N ARG A 488 -14.85 -21.03 -40.72
CA ARG A 488 -15.33 -21.70 -39.50
C ARG A 488 -15.89 -20.59 -38.61
N HIS A 489 -17.21 -20.43 -38.62
CA HIS A 489 -17.89 -19.73 -37.54
C HIS A 489 -17.59 -20.48 -36.24
N SER A 490 -16.54 -20.05 -35.52
CA SER A 490 -16.36 -20.45 -34.12
C SER A 490 -17.62 -20.03 -33.39
N ALA A 491 -18.34 -21.01 -32.86
CA ALA A 491 -19.48 -20.75 -31.99
C ALA A 491 -19.06 -19.73 -30.92
N ALA A 492 -19.90 -18.73 -30.67
CA ALA A 492 -19.63 -17.72 -29.65
C ALA A 492 -19.30 -18.43 -28.33
N VAL A 493 -18.13 -18.14 -27.77
CA VAL A 493 -17.70 -18.73 -26.50
C VAL A 493 -18.66 -18.21 -25.42
N PRO A 494 -19.34 -19.08 -24.66
CA PRO A 494 -20.24 -18.64 -23.60
C PRO A 494 -19.47 -17.82 -22.56
N CYS A 495 -20.16 -16.85 -21.96
CA CYS A 495 -19.61 -16.02 -20.89
C CYS A 495 -18.94 -16.86 -19.79
N GLY A 496 -17.74 -16.44 -19.39
CA GLY A 496 -16.99 -17.10 -18.31
C GLY A 496 -15.79 -17.89 -18.81
N THR A 497 -15.34 -18.84 -18.01
CA THR A 497 -14.15 -19.65 -18.29
C THR A 497 -14.55 -21.09 -18.55
N THR A 498 -14.11 -21.66 -19.66
CA THR A 498 -14.12 -23.10 -19.91
C THR A 498 -12.69 -23.59 -20.06
N TRP A 499 -12.45 -24.86 -19.78
CA TRP A 499 -11.13 -25.44 -19.98
C TRP A 499 -11.25 -26.91 -20.35
N ALA A 500 -10.21 -27.42 -21.00
CA ALA A 500 -10.09 -28.82 -21.38
C ALA A 500 -8.64 -29.27 -21.18
N GLN A 501 -8.48 -30.52 -20.72
CA GLN A 501 -7.21 -31.22 -20.65
C GLN A 501 -7.35 -32.57 -21.37
N PRO A 502 -7.33 -32.59 -22.72
CA PRO A 502 -7.77 -33.75 -23.49
C PRO A 502 -6.96 -35.03 -23.24
N GLY A 503 -5.70 -34.90 -22.81
CA GLY A 503 -4.82 -36.03 -22.52
C GLY A 503 -4.82 -36.48 -21.06
N GLY A 504 -5.64 -35.87 -20.19
CA GLY A 504 -5.64 -36.13 -18.75
C GLY A 504 -4.49 -35.44 -17.99
N PRO A 505 -4.33 -35.71 -16.68
CA PRO A 505 -3.35 -35.04 -15.82
C PRO A 505 -1.93 -35.07 -16.39
N GLY A 506 -1.19 -33.98 -16.26
CA GLY A 506 0.17 -33.85 -16.80
C GLY A 506 0.26 -33.60 -18.31
N THR A 507 -0.86 -33.37 -19.00
CA THR A 507 -0.88 -32.96 -20.42
C THR A 507 -1.29 -31.49 -20.57
N THR A 508 -1.12 -30.94 -21.78
CA THR A 508 -1.49 -29.56 -22.11
C THR A 508 -2.93 -29.23 -21.72
N VAL A 509 -3.11 -28.09 -21.07
CA VAL A 509 -4.41 -27.52 -20.75
C VAL A 509 -4.72 -26.37 -21.67
N THR A 510 -5.93 -26.36 -22.22
CA THR A 510 -6.50 -25.22 -22.94
C THR A 510 -7.54 -24.57 -22.06
N VAL A 511 -7.46 -23.25 -21.90
CA VAL A 511 -8.41 -22.43 -21.15
C VAL A 511 -9.01 -21.42 -22.12
N ASP A 512 -10.33 -21.41 -22.27
CA ASP A 512 -11.05 -20.41 -23.05
C ASP A 512 -11.78 -19.48 -22.07
N TYR A 513 -11.63 -18.17 -22.24
CA TYR A 513 -12.29 -17.16 -21.43
C TYR A 513 -13.07 -16.19 -22.30
N GLY A 514 -14.40 -16.11 -22.13
CA GLY A 514 -15.25 -15.09 -22.76
C GLY A 514 -15.48 -13.88 -21.85
N ASN A 515 -15.07 -12.68 -22.29
CA ASN A 515 -15.28 -11.43 -21.53
C ASN A 515 -16.69 -10.87 -21.76
N CYS A 516 -17.55 -11.03 -20.76
CA CYS A 516 -18.91 -10.47 -20.76
C CYS A 516 -19.05 -9.17 -19.97
N MET A 517 -17.94 -8.57 -19.58
CA MET A 517 -17.93 -7.25 -18.98
C MET A 517 -17.97 -6.17 -20.07
N SER A 518 -18.38 -4.97 -19.67
CA SER A 518 -18.41 -3.78 -20.54
C SER A 518 -17.04 -3.12 -20.72
N VAL A 519 -16.00 -3.64 -20.08
CA VAL A 519 -14.62 -3.12 -20.12
C VAL A 519 -13.63 -4.20 -20.56
N PRO A 520 -12.51 -3.83 -21.20
CA PRO A 520 -11.41 -4.76 -21.43
C PRO A 520 -10.88 -5.34 -20.12
N THR A 521 -10.49 -6.60 -20.13
CA THR A 521 -10.04 -7.31 -18.92
C THR A 521 -8.74 -8.05 -19.19
N LEU A 522 -7.69 -7.77 -18.39
CA LEU A 522 -6.48 -8.57 -18.38
C LEU A 522 -6.71 -9.83 -17.54
N ILE A 523 -6.45 -10.98 -18.15
CA ILE A 523 -6.81 -12.30 -17.62
C ILE A 523 -5.60 -13.21 -17.65
N ALA A 524 -5.30 -13.89 -16.54
CA ALA A 524 -4.38 -15.02 -16.52
C ALA A 524 -5.02 -16.29 -15.92
N PRO A 525 -4.68 -17.48 -16.43
CA PRO A 525 -5.12 -18.73 -15.82
C PRO A 525 -4.49 -18.95 -14.43
N LEU A 526 -5.26 -19.58 -13.53
CA LEU A 526 -4.80 -20.10 -12.25
C LEU A 526 -5.21 -21.57 -12.13
N ALA A 527 -4.28 -22.45 -11.75
CA ALA A 527 -4.58 -23.83 -11.41
C ALA A 527 -4.39 -24.07 -9.91
N ILE A 528 -5.30 -24.85 -9.32
CA ILE A 528 -5.24 -25.27 -7.91
C ILE A 528 -5.30 -26.79 -7.88
N GLY A 529 -4.21 -27.43 -7.43
CA GLY A 529 -4.16 -28.85 -7.11
C GLY A 529 -4.69 -29.16 -5.72
N ASP A 530 -4.86 -30.44 -5.44
CA ASP A 530 -5.49 -30.95 -4.20
C ASP A 530 -4.57 -30.91 -2.96
N GLY A 531 -3.36 -30.33 -3.07
CA GLY A 531 -2.39 -30.21 -1.98
C GLY A 531 -2.35 -28.82 -1.31
N PRO A 532 -1.89 -28.71 -0.05
CA PRO A 532 -1.78 -27.45 0.69
C PRO A 532 -0.87 -26.39 0.03
N ASP A 533 0.02 -26.82 -0.86
CA ASP A 533 0.98 -25.96 -1.59
C ASP A 533 0.75 -25.93 -3.12
N ALA A 534 -0.37 -26.47 -3.61
CA ALA A 534 -0.55 -26.73 -5.04
C ALA A 534 -1.28 -25.59 -5.77
N ARG A 535 -0.76 -24.35 -5.75
CA ARG A 535 -1.30 -23.27 -6.62
C ARG A 535 -0.30 -22.83 -7.66
N TYR A 536 -0.71 -22.84 -8.91
CA TYR A 536 0.11 -22.49 -10.06
C TYR A 536 -0.53 -21.29 -10.77
N SER A 537 0.09 -20.13 -10.63
CA SER A 537 -0.31 -18.90 -11.33
C SER A 537 0.44 -18.80 -12.65
N TYR A 538 -0.29 -18.56 -13.74
CA TYR A 538 0.27 -18.42 -15.08
C TYR A 538 0.20 -16.96 -15.54
N THR A 539 0.55 -16.01 -14.67
CA THR A 539 0.56 -14.58 -14.99
C THR A 539 1.43 -14.24 -16.20
N GLY A 540 2.48 -15.03 -16.48
CA GLY A 540 3.35 -14.87 -17.64
C GLY A 540 2.67 -15.05 -19.01
N ILE A 541 1.43 -15.55 -19.05
CA ILE A 541 0.63 -15.68 -20.28
C ILE A 541 -0.67 -14.85 -20.22
N ALA A 542 -0.72 -13.81 -19.38
CA ALA A 542 -1.90 -12.96 -19.27
C ALA A 542 -2.26 -12.29 -20.62
N GLN A 543 -3.56 -12.17 -20.92
CA GLN A 543 -4.06 -11.53 -22.15
C GLN A 543 -5.17 -10.53 -21.83
N TYR A 544 -5.17 -9.38 -22.53
CA TYR A 544 -6.29 -8.46 -22.53
C TYR A 544 -7.40 -9.00 -23.43
N VAL A 545 -8.58 -9.15 -22.87
CA VAL A 545 -9.78 -9.61 -23.57
C VAL A 545 -10.73 -8.43 -23.72
N PRO A 546 -11.02 -7.96 -24.95
CA PRO A 546 -11.96 -6.86 -25.17
C PRO A 546 -13.37 -7.19 -24.64
N PRO A 547 -14.22 -6.19 -24.36
CA PRO A 547 -15.59 -6.43 -23.92
C PRO A 547 -16.45 -7.05 -25.04
N GLY A 548 -17.63 -7.56 -24.68
CA GLY A 548 -18.67 -7.94 -25.65
C GLY A 548 -18.62 -9.39 -26.15
N GLY A 549 -18.19 -10.34 -25.30
CA GLY A 549 -18.19 -11.77 -25.61
C GLY A 549 -16.98 -12.24 -26.42
N GLN A 550 -15.95 -11.39 -26.55
CA GLN A 550 -14.67 -11.80 -27.14
C GLN A 550 -13.98 -12.82 -26.22
N ALA A 551 -13.26 -13.76 -26.83
CA ALA A 551 -12.62 -14.83 -26.11
C ALA A 551 -11.09 -14.77 -26.19
N ALA A 552 -10.43 -15.03 -25.08
CA ALA A 552 -9.01 -15.39 -25.07
C ALA A 552 -8.87 -16.90 -24.87
N GLN A 553 -7.91 -17.49 -25.57
CA GLN A 553 -7.52 -18.87 -25.39
C GLN A 553 -6.09 -18.92 -24.85
N PHE A 554 -5.93 -19.58 -23.72
CA PHE A 554 -4.65 -19.82 -23.08
C PHE A 554 -4.29 -21.28 -23.27
N ARG A 555 -3.04 -21.53 -23.64
CA ARG A 555 -2.49 -22.87 -23.75
C ARG A 555 -1.35 -22.99 -22.75
N ILE A 556 -1.46 -23.95 -21.84
CA ILE A 556 -0.44 -24.25 -20.84
C ILE A 556 0.10 -25.64 -21.15
N ASP A 557 1.27 -25.69 -21.78
CA ASP A 557 1.92 -26.95 -22.15
C ASP A 557 2.63 -27.61 -20.94
N ALA A 558 2.72 -28.94 -20.95
CA ALA A 558 3.59 -29.65 -20.01
C ALA A 558 5.07 -29.26 -20.26
N PRO A 559 5.91 -29.09 -19.23
CA PRO A 559 5.69 -29.40 -17.81
C PRO A 559 5.17 -28.21 -16.97
N LEU A 560 4.71 -27.11 -17.59
CA LEU A 560 4.26 -25.93 -16.85
C LEU A 560 2.98 -26.22 -16.06
N PHE A 561 2.12 -27.08 -16.57
CA PHE A 561 0.95 -27.58 -15.86
C PHE A 561 1.32 -28.79 -14.98
N PRO A 562 0.92 -28.83 -13.70
CA PRO A 562 1.30 -29.89 -12.79
C PRO A 562 0.71 -31.27 -13.18
N PRO A 563 1.39 -32.37 -12.83
CA PRO A 563 0.95 -33.72 -13.16
C PRO A 563 -0.17 -34.25 -12.23
N GLU A 564 -0.46 -33.56 -11.13
CA GLU A 564 -1.50 -33.94 -10.17
C GLU A 564 -2.90 -33.52 -10.65
N PRO A 565 -3.98 -34.19 -10.19
CA PRO A 565 -5.34 -33.72 -10.43
C PRO A 565 -5.49 -32.29 -9.90
N THR A 566 -5.83 -31.36 -10.80
CA THR A 566 -6.07 -29.97 -10.43
C THR A 566 -7.45 -29.54 -10.87
N ASN A 567 -8.13 -28.78 -10.03
CA ASN A 567 -9.28 -28.02 -10.44
C ASN A 567 -8.79 -26.66 -10.97
N LEU A 568 -8.96 -26.42 -12.28
CA LEU A 568 -8.72 -25.08 -12.82
C LEU A 568 -9.78 -24.15 -12.22
N GLN A 569 -9.35 -23.28 -11.32
CA GLN A 569 -10.22 -22.39 -10.58
C GLN A 569 -9.82 -20.96 -10.93
N TRP A 570 -10.70 -20.36 -11.73
CA TRP A 570 -10.75 -18.94 -12.06
C TRP A 570 -9.60 -18.42 -12.92
N THR A 571 -9.98 -17.58 -13.87
CA THR A 571 -9.11 -16.57 -14.45
C THR A 571 -8.92 -15.47 -13.43
N THR A 572 -7.70 -15.26 -12.96
CA THR A 572 -7.42 -14.08 -12.12
C THR A 572 -7.37 -12.89 -13.06
N ARG A 573 -8.04 -11.80 -12.66
CA ARG A 573 -7.70 -10.48 -13.16
C ARG A 573 -6.28 -10.23 -12.69
N VAL A 574 -5.31 -10.37 -13.57
CA VAL A 574 -3.99 -9.77 -13.34
C VAL A 574 -4.22 -8.31 -13.73
N MET A 575 -4.07 -7.37 -12.81
CA MET A 575 -3.99 -5.97 -13.21
C MET A 575 -2.55 -5.68 -13.63
#